data_AF-A0A5C3NCC5-F1
#
_entry.id   AF-A0A5C3NCC5-F1
#
_cell.length_a   1.000
_cell.length_b   1.000
_cell.length_c   1.000
_cell.angle_alpha   90.00
_cell.angle_beta   90.00
_cell.angle_gamma   90.00
#
_symmetry.space_group_name_H-M   'P 1'
#
loop_
_entity.id
_entity.type
_entity.pdbx_description
1 polymer ?
#
loop_
_entity_poly.entity_id
_entity_poly.type
_entity_poly.pdbx_seq_one_letter_code
_entity_poly.pdbx_strand_id
1 'polypeptide(L)'
;MPVPSLTVLRTYALKANPSELPSSVLFSHTETSLTIFDAFPKAIFHFLVLPRVIPPATASELSSLRSLLKVEKERARGIVETLGKDAEQVRGMVEEEMVKRYGFKWDIWVGFHSVPSMEHLHLHVISSDLVSPRLKNKKHYNSFHPKLGFFLHLKDVLSWFDSDPSYYAMMSGLKKDQYEPLLKESLVCWECDKPFKNIPALKTHLQEKWDGRVEREKKRLDKKRTRVRELEEADESSSEPLNKRVDTRDTS
;
A
#
# COMPACT_ATOMS: atom_id res chain seq x y z
N MET A 1 0.17 0.58 -29.94
CA MET A 1 -0.07 -0.21 -28.72
C MET A 1 -1.57 -0.47 -28.64
N PRO A 2 -2.04 -1.72 -28.75
CA PRO A 2 -3.47 -2.00 -28.56
C PRO A 2 -3.90 -1.50 -27.18
N VAL A 3 -5.07 -0.85 -27.11
CA VAL A 3 -5.67 -0.41 -25.85
C VAL A 3 -5.88 -1.69 -25.00
N PRO A 4 -5.33 -1.78 -23.79
CA PRO A 4 -5.58 -2.93 -22.94
C PRO A 4 -7.09 -3.11 -22.77
N SER A 5 -7.60 -4.32 -23.00
CA SER A 5 -8.98 -4.65 -22.63
C SER A 5 -9.17 -4.28 -21.16
N LEU A 6 -10.28 -3.62 -20.83
CA LEU A 6 -10.63 -3.28 -19.44
C LEU A 6 -10.67 -4.52 -18.53
N THR A 7 -10.74 -5.72 -19.12
CA THR A 7 -10.87 -7.02 -18.45
C THR A 7 -9.55 -7.74 -18.19
N VAL A 8 -8.38 -7.15 -18.43
CA VAL A 8 -7.09 -7.86 -18.27
C VAL A 8 -6.91 -8.49 -16.87
N LEU A 9 -7.36 -7.79 -15.82
CA LEU A 9 -7.33 -8.30 -14.45
C LEU A 9 -8.23 -9.53 -14.27
N ARG A 10 -9.42 -9.52 -14.89
CA ARG A 10 -10.33 -10.68 -14.92
C ARG A 10 -9.66 -11.88 -15.59
N THR A 11 -8.93 -11.67 -16.69
CA THR A 11 -8.19 -12.75 -17.36
C THR A 11 -7.18 -13.41 -16.43
N TYR A 12 -6.49 -12.64 -15.59
CA TYR A 12 -5.59 -13.19 -14.58
C TYR A 12 -6.35 -13.97 -13.51
N ALA A 13 -7.43 -13.40 -12.98
CA ALA A 13 -8.25 -14.00 -11.92
C ALA A 13 -9.00 -15.28 -12.33
N LEU A 14 -9.21 -15.49 -13.64
CA LEU A 14 -9.83 -16.70 -14.21
C LEU A 14 -8.84 -17.85 -14.43
N LYS A 15 -7.52 -17.63 -14.29
CA LYS A 15 -6.55 -18.71 -14.50
C LYS A 15 -6.74 -19.82 -13.45
N ALA A 16 -6.86 -21.05 -13.94
CA ALA A 16 -6.92 -22.25 -13.09
C ALA A 16 -5.64 -22.39 -12.26
N ASN A 17 -4.48 -22.21 -12.91
CA ASN A 17 -3.18 -22.18 -12.27
C ASN A 17 -2.59 -20.75 -12.31
N PRO A 18 -2.57 -20.02 -11.18
CA PRO A 18 -1.98 -18.69 -11.09
C PRO A 18 -0.50 -18.64 -11.50
N SER A 19 0.27 -19.70 -11.23
CA SER A 19 1.72 -19.74 -11.49
C SER A 19 2.10 -19.72 -12.97
N GLU A 20 1.12 -19.85 -13.88
CA GLU A 20 1.31 -19.62 -15.31
C GLU A 20 1.46 -18.13 -15.68
N LEU A 21 1.09 -17.23 -14.78
CA LEU A 21 1.32 -15.81 -14.99
C LEU A 21 2.83 -15.51 -14.94
N PRO A 22 3.34 -14.60 -15.79
CA PRO A 22 4.74 -14.18 -15.71
C PRO A 22 5.07 -13.65 -14.31
N SER A 23 6.27 -13.93 -13.82
CA SER A 23 6.77 -13.41 -12.52
C SER A 23 6.91 -11.88 -12.48
N SER A 24 6.93 -11.22 -13.65
CA SER A 24 6.83 -9.77 -13.78
C SER A 24 5.42 -9.21 -13.50
N VAL A 25 4.41 -10.09 -13.47
CA VAL A 25 3.02 -9.76 -13.18
C VAL A 25 2.63 -10.32 -11.81
N LEU A 26 2.82 -11.63 -11.59
CA LEU A 26 2.44 -12.31 -10.36
C LEU A 26 3.49 -12.10 -9.27
N PHE A 27 3.07 -11.53 -8.15
CA PHE A 27 3.89 -11.41 -6.94
C PHE A 27 3.69 -12.62 -6.02
N SER A 28 2.43 -12.95 -5.72
CA SER A 28 2.06 -14.10 -4.90
C SER A 28 0.60 -14.50 -5.17
N HIS A 29 0.17 -15.65 -4.69
CA HIS A 29 -1.24 -16.05 -4.73
C HIS A 29 -1.60 -16.95 -3.55
N THR A 30 -2.88 -16.99 -3.24
CA THR A 30 -3.49 -17.99 -2.35
C THR A 30 -4.45 -18.87 -3.14
N GLU A 31 -5.21 -19.71 -2.45
CA GLU A 31 -6.32 -20.44 -3.10
C GLU A 31 -7.41 -19.48 -3.61
N THR A 32 -7.62 -18.34 -2.97
CA THR A 32 -8.76 -17.45 -3.20
C THR A 32 -8.40 -16.09 -3.78
N SER A 33 -7.12 -15.71 -3.79
CA SER A 33 -6.67 -14.40 -4.31
C SER A 33 -5.37 -14.47 -5.11
N LEU A 34 -5.12 -13.42 -5.88
CA LEU A 34 -3.87 -13.14 -6.59
C LEU A 34 -3.33 -11.79 -6.13
N THR A 35 -2.04 -11.71 -5.82
CA THR A 35 -1.35 -10.43 -5.71
C THR A 35 -0.49 -10.22 -6.94
N ILE A 36 -0.69 -9.10 -7.61
CA ILE A 36 0.08 -8.71 -8.80
C ILE A 36 0.76 -7.36 -8.60
N PHE A 37 1.84 -7.14 -9.34
CA PHE A 37 2.42 -5.81 -9.52
C PHE A 37 1.49 -4.94 -10.37
N ASP A 38 1.23 -3.71 -9.95
CA ASP A 38 0.53 -2.76 -10.84
C ASP A 38 1.46 -2.42 -12.02
N ALA A 39 0.98 -2.62 -13.26
CA ALA A 39 1.78 -2.37 -14.47
C ALA A 39 2.10 -0.88 -14.71
N PHE A 40 1.38 0.01 -14.03
CA PHE A 40 1.50 1.45 -14.11
C PHE A 40 1.56 2.07 -12.70
N PRO A 41 2.53 1.68 -11.86
CA PRO A 41 2.49 1.95 -10.42
C PRO A 41 2.47 3.46 -10.15
N LYS A 42 1.59 3.93 -9.27
CA LYS A 42 1.45 5.38 -8.95
C LYS A 42 2.35 5.87 -7.81
N ALA A 43 3.05 4.95 -7.14
CA ALA A 43 4.01 5.20 -6.06
C ALA A 43 5.20 4.23 -6.21
N ILE A 44 6.20 4.34 -5.33
CA ILE A 44 7.37 3.43 -5.30
C ILE A 44 6.95 1.97 -5.19
N PHE A 45 6.02 1.66 -4.30
CA PHE A 45 5.41 0.33 -4.15
C PHE A 45 3.93 0.40 -4.49
N HIS A 46 3.47 -0.43 -5.42
CA HIS A 46 2.06 -0.49 -5.81
C HIS A 46 1.70 -1.88 -6.31
N PHE A 47 0.83 -2.53 -5.55
CA PHE A 47 0.33 -3.88 -5.81
C PHE A 47 -1.20 -3.86 -5.89
N LEU A 48 -1.75 -4.88 -6.55
CA LEU A 48 -3.18 -5.14 -6.62
C LEU A 48 -3.45 -6.53 -6.06
N VAL A 49 -4.34 -6.63 -5.09
CA VAL A 49 -4.87 -7.91 -4.60
C VAL A 49 -6.23 -8.14 -5.25
N LEU A 50 -6.35 -9.23 -5.99
CA LEU A 50 -7.51 -9.60 -6.81
C LEU A 50 -8.16 -10.86 -6.23
N PRO A 51 -9.49 -10.92 -6.03
CA PRO A 51 -10.14 -12.19 -5.76
C PRO A 51 -10.10 -13.06 -7.02
N ARG A 52 -9.89 -14.37 -6.84
CA ARG A 52 -10.07 -15.35 -7.92
C ARG A 52 -11.57 -15.57 -8.18
N VAL A 53 -11.91 -15.97 -9.39
CA VAL A 53 -13.30 -16.31 -9.74
C VAL A 53 -13.54 -17.78 -9.45
N ILE A 54 -14.01 -18.08 -8.23
CA ILE A 54 -14.26 -19.44 -7.74
C ILE A 54 -15.72 -19.55 -7.31
N PRO A 55 -16.47 -20.60 -7.75
CA PRO A 55 -17.85 -20.81 -7.32
C PRO A 55 -17.99 -20.78 -5.78
N PRO A 56 -19.05 -20.14 -5.24
CA PRO A 56 -20.21 -19.62 -5.96
C PRO A 56 -20.02 -18.21 -6.55
N ALA A 57 -18.88 -17.55 -6.33
CA ALA A 57 -18.64 -16.19 -6.81
C ALA A 57 -18.47 -16.17 -8.34
N THR A 58 -19.12 -15.21 -8.99
CA THR A 58 -19.07 -15.03 -10.44
C THR A 58 -18.20 -13.84 -10.84
N ALA A 59 -17.72 -13.84 -12.09
CA ALA A 59 -16.95 -12.74 -12.64
C ALA A 59 -17.73 -11.40 -12.72
N SER A 60 -19.07 -11.46 -12.73
CA SER A 60 -19.95 -10.28 -12.72
C SER A 60 -20.04 -9.67 -11.32
N GLU A 61 -20.23 -10.50 -10.30
CA GLU A 61 -20.23 -10.08 -8.89
C GLU A 61 -18.87 -9.48 -8.50
N LEU A 62 -17.78 -10.07 -9.00
CA LEU A 62 -16.41 -9.59 -8.78
C LEU A 62 -15.95 -8.52 -9.77
N SER A 63 -16.85 -7.90 -10.56
CA SER A 63 -16.43 -6.90 -11.56
C SER A 63 -15.96 -5.57 -10.95
N SER A 64 -16.43 -5.22 -9.75
CA SER A 64 -16.06 -4.00 -9.01
C SER A 64 -16.50 -4.10 -7.54
N LEU A 65 -16.05 -3.18 -6.68
CA LEU A 65 -16.53 -3.13 -5.29
C LEU A 65 -18.04 -2.90 -5.23
N ARG A 66 -18.57 -2.02 -6.09
CA ARG A 66 -20.01 -1.76 -6.19
C ARG A 66 -20.81 -3.02 -6.55
N SER A 67 -20.28 -3.87 -7.43
CA SER A 67 -20.94 -5.12 -7.82
C SER A 67 -20.92 -6.12 -6.68
N LEU A 68 -19.79 -6.22 -5.96
CA LEU A 68 -19.65 -7.10 -4.81
C LEU A 68 -20.60 -6.68 -3.68
N LEU A 69 -20.68 -5.40 -3.34
CA LEU A 69 -21.52 -4.91 -2.23
C LEU A 69 -23.03 -5.09 -2.43
N LYS A 70 -23.48 -5.42 -3.65
CA LYS A 70 -24.88 -5.75 -3.98
C LYS A 70 -25.23 -7.21 -3.79
N VAL A 71 -24.24 -8.06 -3.58
CA VAL A 71 -24.51 -9.46 -3.26
C VAL A 71 -24.96 -9.60 -1.81
N GLU A 72 -25.25 -10.84 -1.42
CA GLU A 72 -25.45 -11.22 -0.02
C GLU A 72 -24.31 -10.66 0.87
N LYS A 73 -24.69 -9.98 1.96
CA LYS A 73 -23.82 -9.04 2.71
C LYS A 73 -22.69 -9.78 3.41
N GLU A 74 -22.98 -10.92 4.00
CA GLU A 74 -22.03 -11.76 4.73
C GLU A 74 -20.99 -12.36 3.76
N ARG A 75 -21.41 -12.78 2.57
CA ARG A 75 -20.51 -13.23 1.50
C ARG A 75 -19.61 -12.11 0.98
N ALA A 76 -20.16 -10.92 0.76
CA ALA A 76 -19.35 -9.75 0.38
C ALA A 76 -18.32 -9.43 1.47
N ARG A 77 -18.73 -9.44 2.74
CA ARG A 77 -17.86 -9.23 3.89
C ARG A 77 -16.70 -10.22 3.89
N GLY A 78 -16.99 -11.52 3.76
CA GLY A 78 -15.98 -12.57 3.76
C GLY A 78 -14.94 -12.42 2.63
N ILE A 79 -15.37 -11.96 1.45
CA ILE A 79 -14.45 -11.67 0.34
C ILE A 79 -13.57 -10.46 0.66
N VAL A 80 -14.14 -9.36 1.17
CA VAL A 80 -13.37 -8.15 1.52
C VAL A 80 -12.39 -8.44 2.66
N GLU A 81 -12.79 -9.19 3.67
CA GLU A 81 -11.91 -9.61 4.79
C GLU A 81 -10.77 -10.50 4.32
N THR A 82 -11.03 -11.42 3.38
CA THR A 82 -9.99 -12.27 2.79
C THR A 82 -8.97 -11.44 2.01
N LEU A 83 -9.44 -10.55 1.14
CA LEU A 83 -8.55 -9.61 0.43
C LEU A 83 -7.76 -8.73 1.40
N GLY A 84 -8.39 -8.32 2.52
CA GLY A 84 -7.73 -7.59 3.58
C GLY A 84 -6.57 -8.38 4.20
N LYS A 85 -6.80 -9.63 4.63
CA LYS A 85 -5.75 -10.49 5.19
C LYS A 85 -4.56 -10.66 4.23
N ASP A 86 -4.84 -10.85 2.94
CA ASP A 86 -3.79 -10.98 1.93
C ASP A 86 -3.05 -9.65 1.71
N ALA A 87 -3.75 -8.53 1.70
CA ALA A 87 -3.14 -7.20 1.64
C ALA A 87 -2.26 -6.89 2.86
N GLU A 88 -2.60 -7.37 4.06
CA GLU A 88 -1.76 -7.23 5.26
C GLU A 88 -0.44 -7.99 5.12
N GLN A 89 -0.46 -9.19 4.52
CA GLN A 89 0.77 -9.94 4.21
C GLN A 89 1.64 -9.18 3.22
N VAL A 90 1.04 -8.65 2.15
CA VAL A 90 1.74 -7.82 1.16
C VAL A 90 2.31 -6.56 1.83
N ARG A 91 1.57 -5.92 2.73
CA ARG A 91 2.06 -4.76 3.50
C ARG A 91 3.30 -5.11 4.30
N GLY A 92 3.31 -6.25 5.00
CA GLY A 92 4.50 -6.73 5.73
C GLY A 92 5.72 -6.89 4.83
N MET A 93 5.56 -7.55 3.68
CA MET A 93 6.65 -7.72 2.70
C MET A 93 7.13 -6.39 2.11
N VAL A 94 6.22 -5.45 1.85
CA VAL A 94 6.60 -4.10 1.39
C VAL A 94 7.38 -3.38 2.49
N GLU A 95 6.95 -3.43 3.74
CA GLU A 95 7.65 -2.81 4.86
C GLU A 95 9.06 -3.38 5.07
N GLU A 96 9.25 -4.69 4.89
CA GLU A 96 10.57 -5.32 4.90
C GLU A 96 11.45 -4.77 3.77
N GLU A 97 10.90 -4.65 2.55
CA GLU A 97 11.63 -4.11 1.40
C GLU A 97 11.92 -2.60 1.56
N MET A 98 11.05 -1.84 2.23
CA MET A 98 11.27 -0.45 2.61
C MET A 98 12.50 -0.33 3.52
N VAL A 99 12.55 -1.12 4.60
CA VAL A 99 13.71 -1.14 5.51
C VAL A 99 14.97 -1.57 4.79
N LYS A 100 14.89 -2.61 3.95
CA LYS A 100 16.04 -3.13 3.21
C LYS A 100 16.62 -2.12 2.22
N ARG A 101 15.77 -1.40 1.47
CA ARG A 101 16.21 -0.44 0.44
C ARG A 101 16.53 0.95 0.98
N TYR A 102 15.78 1.41 1.97
CA TYR A 102 15.80 2.80 2.43
C TYR A 102 16.20 2.96 3.90
N GLY A 103 16.20 1.88 4.69
CA GLY A 103 16.54 1.90 6.12
C GLY A 103 15.39 2.35 7.04
N PHE A 104 14.24 2.75 6.49
CA PHE A 104 13.08 3.21 7.24
C PHE A 104 11.78 2.83 6.52
N LYS A 105 10.66 2.90 7.25
CA LYS A 105 9.31 2.63 6.74
C LYS A 105 8.53 3.93 6.56
N TRP A 106 7.58 3.94 5.64
CA TRP A 106 6.57 5.00 5.52
C TRP A 106 5.19 4.40 5.27
N ASP A 107 4.17 5.25 5.30
CA ASP A 107 2.78 4.79 5.26
C ASP A 107 2.47 4.03 3.97
N ILE A 108 1.61 3.00 4.14
CA ILE A 108 1.05 2.21 3.06
C ILE A 108 -0.46 2.31 3.16
N TRP A 109 -1.10 2.73 2.08
CA TRP A 109 -2.54 2.80 1.98
C TRP A 109 -3.08 1.52 1.36
N VAL A 110 -4.13 1.01 1.98
CA VAL A 110 -4.86 -0.18 1.53
C VAL A 110 -6.31 0.21 1.29
N GLY A 111 -6.80 0.03 0.07
CA GLY A 111 -8.14 0.51 -0.27
C GLY A 111 -8.55 0.31 -1.73
N PHE A 112 -9.79 0.67 -2.02
CA PHE A 112 -10.42 0.54 -3.34
C PHE A 112 -10.60 1.90 -3.99
N HIS A 113 -10.60 1.95 -5.31
CA HIS A 113 -11.24 3.07 -6.00
C HIS A 113 -12.76 2.91 -5.97
N SER A 114 -13.46 3.97 -5.58
CA SER A 114 -14.93 4.05 -5.62
C SER A 114 -15.51 3.76 -7.02
N VAL A 115 -14.86 4.29 -8.07
CA VAL A 115 -15.16 3.98 -9.48
C VAL A 115 -13.88 3.44 -10.14
N PRO A 116 -13.76 2.12 -10.36
CA PRO A 116 -12.50 1.53 -10.83
C PRO A 116 -12.23 1.87 -12.30
N SER A 117 -10.95 1.98 -12.66
CA SER A 117 -10.52 2.20 -14.05
C SER A 117 -10.39 0.93 -14.88
N MET A 118 -10.29 -0.22 -14.23
CA MET A 118 -10.25 -1.55 -14.83
C MET A 118 -11.40 -2.38 -14.28
N GLU A 119 -11.92 -3.30 -15.07
CA GLU A 119 -12.89 -4.28 -14.61
C GLU A 119 -12.16 -5.41 -13.87
N HIS A 120 -12.89 -6.03 -12.93
CA HIS A 120 -12.44 -6.94 -11.89
C HIS A 120 -12.06 -6.20 -10.61
N LEU A 121 -12.60 -6.67 -9.48
CA LEU A 121 -12.33 -6.13 -8.15
C LEU A 121 -10.84 -6.20 -7.87
N HIS A 122 -10.28 -5.10 -7.38
CA HIS A 122 -8.88 -5.01 -7.02
C HIS A 122 -8.71 -4.09 -5.81
N LEU A 123 -8.06 -4.61 -4.79
CA LEU A 123 -7.65 -3.86 -3.61
C LEU A 123 -6.23 -3.35 -3.86
N HIS A 124 -6.04 -2.04 -3.78
CA HIS A 124 -4.74 -1.42 -3.90
C HIS A 124 -3.97 -1.58 -2.58
N VAL A 125 -2.69 -1.97 -2.69
CA VAL A 125 -1.69 -1.81 -1.63
C VAL A 125 -0.61 -0.89 -2.19
N ILE A 126 -0.62 0.37 -1.76
CA ILE A 126 0.17 1.44 -2.37
C ILE A 126 0.91 2.25 -1.29
N SER A 127 2.20 2.50 -1.50
CA SER A 127 2.98 3.35 -0.60
C SER A 127 2.60 4.83 -0.74
N SER A 128 2.66 5.59 0.35
CA SER A 128 2.08 6.94 0.43
C SER A 128 2.86 8.02 -0.35
N ASP A 129 4.07 7.72 -0.83
CA ASP A 129 4.96 8.69 -1.47
C ASP A 129 4.35 9.28 -2.75
N LEU A 130 3.57 8.49 -3.50
CA LEU A 130 3.06 8.86 -4.84
C LEU A 130 4.15 9.37 -5.80
N VAL A 131 5.39 8.93 -5.61
CA VAL A 131 6.53 9.27 -6.45
C VAL A 131 6.66 8.22 -7.55
N SER A 132 6.20 8.56 -8.75
CA SER A 132 6.30 7.66 -9.89
C SER A 132 6.29 8.37 -11.24
N PRO A 133 7.06 7.88 -12.24
CA PRO A 133 6.94 8.33 -13.63
C PRO A 133 5.56 8.04 -14.23
N ARG A 134 4.80 7.06 -13.72
CA ARG A 134 3.46 6.68 -14.21
C ARG A 134 2.31 7.48 -13.58
N LEU A 135 2.58 8.28 -12.55
CA LEU A 135 1.68 9.35 -12.12
C LEU A 135 1.74 10.47 -13.18
N LYS A 136 0.71 10.60 -14.03
CA LYS A 136 0.78 11.40 -15.26
C LYS A 136 -0.26 12.51 -15.38
N ASN A 137 -1.41 12.36 -14.73
CA ASN A 137 -2.53 13.28 -14.90
C ASN A 137 -3.27 13.48 -13.56
N LYS A 138 -4.14 14.49 -13.54
CA LYS A 138 -4.94 14.88 -12.35
C LYS A 138 -5.74 13.71 -11.79
N LYS A 139 -6.40 12.95 -12.68
CA LYS A 139 -7.15 11.75 -12.29
C LYS A 139 -6.29 10.73 -11.55
N HIS A 140 -5.07 10.45 -12.01
CA HIS A 140 -4.17 9.52 -11.34
C HIS A 140 -3.80 9.97 -9.93
N TYR A 141 -3.65 11.27 -9.70
CA TYR A 141 -3.31 11.78 -8.37
C TYR A 141 -4.53 11.81 -7.45
N ASN A 142 -5.61 12.46 -7.90
CA ASN A 142 -6.81 12.62 -7.09
C ASN A 142 -7.46 11.27 -6.75
N SER A 143 -7.30 10.23 -7.59
CA SER A 143 -7.85 8.91 -7.29
C SER A 143 -7.20 8.22 -6.09
N PHE A 144 -5.97 8.60 -5.74
CA PHE A 144 -5.24 8.06 -4.58
C PHE A 144 -5.10 9.08 -3.44
N HIS A 145 -5.61 10.30 -3.60
CA HIS A 145 -5.53 11.29 -2.53
C HIS A 145 -6.39 10.84 -1.34
N PRO A 146 -5.81 10.55 -0.16
CA PRO A 146 -6.49 9.85 0.92
C PRO A 146 -7.66 10.64 1.51
N LYS A 147 -7.61 11.98 1.44
CA LYS A 147 -8.65 12.86 1.99
C LYS A 147 -9.80 13.20 1.02
N LEU A 148 -9.72 12.83 -0.27
CA LEU A 148 -10.73 13.24 -1.27
C LEU A 148 -11.97 12.34 -1.28
N GLY A 149 -11.92 11.15 -0.67
CA GLY A 149 -13.03 10.19 -0.65
C GLY A 149 -13.19 9.35 -1.92
N PHE A 150 -12.39 9.59 -2.97
CA PHE A 150 -12.37 8.70 -4.14
C PHE A 150 -11.68 7.36 -3.83
N PHE A 151 -10.58 7.41 -3.07
CA PHE A 151 -9.90 6.25 -2.50
C PHE A 151 -10.62 5.85 -1.22
N LEU A 152 -11.26 4.69 -1.23
CA LEU A 152 -12.00 4.12 -0.11
C LEU A 152 -11.06 3.23 0.68
N HIS A 153 -10.63 3.68 1.86
CA HIS A 153 -9.76 2.88 2.71
C HIS A 153 -10.45 1.57 3.10
N LEU A 154 -9.69 0.47 3.12
CA LEU A 154 -10.21 -0.86 3.44
C LEU A 154 -10.96 -0.88 4.78
N LYS A 155 -10.40 -0.17 5.79
CA LYS A 155 -11.01 -0.03 7.11
C LYS A 155 -12.42 0.59 7.04
N ASP A 156 -12.59 1.63 6.21
CA ASP A 156 -13.88 2.29 6.05
C ASP A 156 -14.88 1.36 5.38
N VAL A 157 -14.47 0.66 4.32
CA VAL A 157 -15.32 -0.32 3.63
C VAL A 157 -15.75 -1.46 4.57
N LEU A 158 -14.83 -1.98 5.38
CA LEU A 158 -15.13 -3.00 6.38
C LEU A 158 -16.14 -2.49 7.42
N SER A 159 -16.02 -1.24 7.87
CA SER A 159 -16.95 -0.64 8.83
C SER A 159 -18.39 -0.54 8.31
N TRP A 160 -18.60 -0.49 6.99
CA TRP A 160 -19.95 -0.45 6.41
C TRP A 160 -20.71 -1.74 6.71
N PHE A 161 -20.04 -2.89 6.78
CA PHE A 161 -20.71 -4.17 7.08
C PHE A 161 -21.28 -4.21 8.50
N ASP A 162 -20.72 -3.43 9.42
CA ASP A 162 -21.17 -3.35 10.82
C ASP A 162 -22.19 -2.21 11.05
N SER A 163 -22.46 -1.41 10.02
CA SER A 163 -23.42 -0.29 10.09
C SER A 163 -24.88 -0.75 9.96
N ASP A 164 -25.81 0.16 10.28
CA ASP A 164 -27.22 -0.08 10.07
C ASP A 164 -27.56 -0.29 8.57
N PRO A 165 -28.66 -1.01 8.25
CA PRO A 165 -28.99 -1.34 6.87
C PRO A 165 -29.14 -0.13 5.94
N SER A 166 -29.59 1.02 6.45
CA SER A 166 -29.81 2.21 5.63
C SER A 166 -28.49 2.86 5.23
N TYR A 167 -27.53 2.94 6.16
CA TYR A 167 -26.19 3.43 5.88
C TYR A 167 -25.43 2.49 4.92
N TYR A 168 -25.51 1.18 5.12
CA TYR A 168 -24.90 0.21 4.19
C TYR A 168 -25.49 0.34 2.78
N ALA A 169 -26.81 0.48 2.64
CA ALA A 169 -27.47 0.66 1.35
C ALA A 169 -27.04 1.97 0.65
N MET A 170 -26.85 3.05 1.42
CA MET A 170 -26.35 4.32 0.90
C MET A 170 -24.91 4.18 0.38
N MET A 171 -24.00 3.64 1.19
CA MET A 171 -22.58 3.54 0.86
C MET A 171 -22.28 2.53 -0.26
N SER A 172 -22.98 1.40 -0.29
CA SER A 172 -22.86 0.38 -1.35
C SER A 172 -23.29 0.87 -2.73
N GLY A 173 -24.04 1.98 -2.79
CA GLY A 173 -24.51 2.58 -4.02
C GLY A 173 -23.38 3.00 -4.97
N LEU A 174 -22.24 3.48 -4.43
CA LEU A 174 -21.03 3.93 -5.14
C LEU A 174 -21.34 4.59 -6.50
N LYS A 175 -22.19 5.61 -6.49
CA LYS A 175 -22.74 6.18 -7.72
C LYS A 175 -21.70 7.04 -8.43
N LYS A 176 -21.52 6.83 -9.74
CA LYS A 176 -20.45 7.49 -10.50
C LYS A 176 -20.52 9.01 -10.48
N ASP A 177 -21.73 9.55 -10.56
CA ASP A 177 -22.03 10.98 -10.47
C ASP A 177 -21.59 11.63 -9.14
N GLN A 178 -21.55 10.85 -8.06
CA GLN A 178 -21.04 11.32 -6.76
C GLN A 178 -19.49 11.34 -6.71
N TYR A 179 -18.82 10.34 -7.28
CA TYR A 179 -17.37 10.16 -7.10
C TYR A 179 -16.51 10.69 -8.24
N GLU A 180 -16.97 10.62 -9.50
CA GLU A 180 -16.19 11.10 -10.65
C GLU A 180 -15.85 12.60 -10.62
N PRO A 181 -16.70 13.50 -10.07
CA PRO A 181 -16.32 14.90 -9.89
C PRO A 181 -15.07 15.12 -9.03
N LEU A 182 -14.83 14.26 -8.01
CA LEU A 182 -13.66 14.33 -7.12
C LEU A 182 -12.33 14.24 -7.89
N LEU A 183 -12.33 13.54 -9.03
CA LEU A 183 -11.16 13.40 -9.90
C LEU A 183 -10.79 14.70 -10.64
N LYS A 184 -11.68 15.69 -10.64
CA LYS A 184 -11.50 16.99 -11.30
C LYS A 184 -11.07 18.10 -10.34
N GLU A 185 -11.16 17.84 -9.03
CA GLU A 185 -10.76 18.76 -7.96
C GLU A 185 -9.35 19.33 -8.13
N SER A 186 -9.10 20.43 -7.43
CA SER A 186 -7.79 21.08 -7.41
C SER A 186 -6.70 20.14 -6.90
N LEU A 187 -5.50 20.24 -7.46
CA LEU A 187 -4.36 19.45 -7.01
C LEU A 187 -3.84 20.03 -5.69
N VAL A 188 -3.99 19.28 -4.61
CA VAL A 188 -3.53 19.64 -3.27
C VAL A 188 -2.64 18.54 -2.74
N CYS A 189 -1.48 18.88 -2.17
CA CYS A 189 -0.56 17.89 -1.61
C CYS A 189 -1.20 17.19 -0.41
N TRP A 190 -1.28 15.86 -0.43
CA TRP A 190 -1.85 15.06 0.64
C TRP A 190 -1.18 15.24 2.02
N GLU A 191 0.12 15.55 2.04
CA GLU A 191 0.92 15.65 3.27
C GLU A 191 0.89 17.06 3.87
N CYS A 192 0.94 18.11 3.05
CA CYS A 192 1.09 19.50 3.53
C CYS A 192 0.02 20.48 3.06
N ASP A 193 -1.01 19.97 2.37
CA ASP A 193 -2.18 20.73 1.90
C ASP A 193 -1.85 21.93 0.97
N LYS A 194 -0.62 21.99 0.44
CA LYS A 194 -0.20 22.99 -0.54
C LYS A 194 -0.88 22.77 -1.90
N PRO A 195 -1.49 23.81 -2.52
CA PRO A 195 -2.12 23.68 -3.83
C PRO A 195 -1.12 23.77 -4.99
N PHE A 196 -1.44 23.14 -6.12
CA PHE A 196 -0.65 23.09 -7.34
C PHE A 196 -1.49 23.33 -8.58
N LYS A 197 -0.93 24.05 -9.56
CA LYS A 197 -1.63 24.38 -10.82
C LYS A 197 -1.64 23.24 -11.83
N ASN A 198 -0.65 22.35 -11.78
CA ASN A 198 -0.50 21.25 -12.73
C ASN A 198 0.25 20.05 -12.13
N ILE A 199 0.17 18.90 -12.80
CA ILE A 199 0.82 17.66 -12.35
C ILE A 199 2.35 17.75 -12.31
N PRO A 200 3.05 18.34 -13.30
CA PRO A 200 4.50 18.49 -13.21
C PRO A 200 4.96 19.20 -11.92
N ALA A 201 4.35 20.34 -11.57
CA ALA A 201 4.69 21.07 -10.36
C ALA A 201 4.42 20.25 -9.08
N LEU A 202 3.29 19.54 -9.04
CA LEU A 202 2.98 18.63 -7.92
C LEU A 202 4.00 17.48 -7.82
N LYS A 203 4.40 16.88 -8.94
CA LYS A 203 5.38 15.78 -8.96
C LYS A 203 6.75 16.24 -8.47
N THR A 204 7.22 17.39 -8.91
CA THR A 204 8.45 17.99 -8.40
C THR A 204 8.37 18.15 -6.88
N HIS A 205 7.25 18.67 -6.38
CA HIS A 205 7.05 18.81 -4.94
C HIS A 205 7.04 17.47 -4.18
N LEU A 206 6.35 16.45 -4.69
CA LEU A 206 6.34 15.11 -4.08
C LEU A 206 7.75 14.51 -4.06
N GLN A 207 8.52 14.69 -5.14
CA GLN A 207 9.92 14.25 -5.21
C GLN A 207 10.78 14.97 -4.18
N GLU A 208 10.71 16.30 -4.07
CA GLU A 208 11.45 17.08 -3.08
C GLU A 208 11.10 16.66 -1.63
N LYS A 209 9.81 16.41 -1.35
CA LYS A 209 9.35 15.89 -0.06
C LYS A 209 9.93 14.52 0.25
N TRP A 210 9.95 13.64 -0.74
CA TRP A 210 10.52 12.30 -0.64
C TRP A 210 12.03 12.34 -0.40
N ASP A 211 12.78 13.08 -1.20
CA ASP A 211 14.23 13.21 -1.09
C ASP A 211 14.61 13.81 0.27
N GLY A 212 13.88 14.85 0.70
CA GLY A 212 14.06 15.44 2.03
C GLY A 212 13.73 14.47 3.17
N ARG A 213 12.76 13.56 2.99
CA ARG A 213 12.45 12.50 3.96
C ARG A 213 13.58 11.47 4.03
N VAL A 214 14.06 10.99 2.90
CA VAL A 214 15.18 10.03 2.81
C VAL A 214 16.42 10.60 3.50
N GLU A 215 16.77 11.85 3.21
CA GLU A 215 17.96 12.49 3.81
C GLU A 215 17.83 12.65 5.34
N ARG A 216 16.64 13.04 5.83
CA ARG A 216 16.39 13.15 7.29
C ARG A 216 16.50 11.79 7.98
N GLU A 217 15.89 10.75 7.43
CA GLU A 217 15.92 9.42 8.03
C GLU A 217 17.32 8.80 7.97
N LYS A 218 18.08 9.03 6.89
CA LYS A 218 19.49 8.62 6.82
C LYS A 218 20.33 9.24 7.93
N LYS A 219 20.23 10.57 8.12
CA LYS A 219 20.93 11.26 9.23
C LYS A 219 20.53 10.72 10.59
N ARG A 220 19.24 10.41 10.79
CA ARG A 220 18.73 9.81 12.04
C ARG A 220 19.31 8.42 12.29
N LEU A 221 19.39 7.58 11.26
CA LEU A 221 19.95 6.23 11.34
C LEU A 221 21.46 6.27 11.62
N ASP A 222 22.20 7.15 10.95
CA ASP A 222 23.64 7.31 11.18
C ASP A 222 23.91 7.77 12.62
N LYS A 223 23.17 8.76 13.13
CA LYS A 223 23.27 9.19 14.53
C LYS A 223 22.95 8.06 15.51
N LYS A 224 21.96 7.22 15.20
CA LYS A 224 21.62 6.05 16.03
C LYS A 224 22.76 5.03 16.05
N ARG A 225 23.38 4.75 14.89
CA ARG A 225 24.51 3.82 14.77
C ARG A 225 25.74 4.31 15.52
N THR A 226 26.08 5.60 15.41
CA THR A 226 27.17 6.20 16.18
C THR A 226 26.93 6.05 17.67
N ARG A 227 25.73 6.39 18.15
CA ARG A 227 25.40 6.26 19.58
C ARG A 227 25.46 4.82 20.09
N VAL A 228 25.03 3.83 19.29
CA VAL A 228 25.13 2.42 19.67
C VAL A 228 26.60 2.00 19.81
N ARG A 229 27.45 2.38 18.85
CA ARG A 229 28.89 2.10 18.91
C ARG A 229 29.55 2.73 20.13
N GLU A 230 29.25 4.00 20.41
CA GLU A 230 29.77 4.71 21.59
C GLU A 230 29.36 4.01 22.90
N LEU A 231 28.16 3.44 22.96
CA LEU A 231 27.69 2.69 24.13
C LEU A 231 28.36 1.32 24.26
N GLU A 232 28.56 0.61 23.14
CA GLU A 232 29.27 -0.68 23.10
C GLU A 232 30.74 -0.50 23.51
N GLU A 233 31.42 0.53 22.99
CA GLU A 233 32.81 0.87 23.37
C GLU A 233 32.93 1.26 24.86
N ALA A 234 31.94 1.98 25.40
CA ALA A 234 31.91 2.33 26.81
C ALA A 234 31.72 1.10 27.72
N ASP A 235 30.86 0.15 27.33
CA ASP A 235 30.60 -1.09 28.07
C ASP A 235 31.84 -2.01 28.08
N GLU A 236 32.51 -2.16 26.94
CA GLU A 236 33.77 -2.91 26.82
C GLU A 236 34.88 -2.30 27.69
N SER A 237 35.02 -0.96 27.71
CA SER A 237 36.03 -0.29 28.55
C SER A 237 35.74 -0.39 30.06
N SER A 238 34.49 -0.64 30.45
CA SER A 238 34.07 -0.75 31.86
C SER A 238 34.15 -2.17 32.42
N SER A 239 34.38 -3.17 31.56
CA SER A 239 34.35 -4.61 31.91
C SER A 239 35.74 -5.26 31.98
N GLU A 240 36.85 -4.52 31.84
CA GLU A 240 38.20 -5.06 32.09
C GLU A 240 38.38 -5.46 33.57
N PRO A 241 38.77 -6.71 33.87
CA PRO A 241 38.94 -7.16 35.25
C PRO A 241 40.18 -6.54 35.87
N LEU A 242 40.00 -5.95 37.05
CA LEU A 242 41.05 -5.41 37.91
C LEU A 242 41.97 -6.55 38.38
N ASN A 243 42.93 -6.98 37.54
CA ASN A 243 43.90 -8.00 37.92
C ASN A 243 44.90 -7.35 38.88
N LYS A 244 44.57 -7.40 40.18
CA LYS A 244 45.44 -6.93 41.25
C LYS A 244 46.74 -7.73 41.24
N ARG A 245 47.82 -7.01 40.99
CA ARG A 245 49.21 -7.40 41.22
C ARG A 245 49.31 -8.17 42.54
N VAL A 246 49.71 -9.44 42.46
CA VAL A 246 50.18 -10.20 43.62
C VAL A 246 51.54 -9.61 43.99
N ASP A 247 51.54 -8.89 45.12
CA ASP A 247 52.72 -8.25 45.73
C ASP A 247 53.66 -9.36 46.22
N THR A 248 54.84 -9.44 45.61
CA THR A 248 55.96 -10.24 46.10
C THR A 248 56.48 -9.61 47.39
N ARG A 249 56.26 -10.25 48.54
CA ARG A 249 57.04 -9.96 49.74
C ARG A 249 57.58 -11.24 50.35
N ASP A 250 58.90 -11.34 50.22
CA ASP A 250 59.85 -11.86 51.20
C ASP A 250 59.29 -12.01 52.62
N THR A 251 59.45 -13.21 53.19
CA THR A 251 59.93 -13.39 54.56
C THR A 251 60.55 -14.79 54.70
N SER A 252 61.87 -14.77 54.95
CA SER A 252 62.66 -15.62 55.87
C SER A 252 62.56 -17.15 55.83
#